data_AF-A0A0H4WKB9-F1
#
_entry.id   AF-A0A0H4WKB9-F1
#
_cell.length_a   1.000
_cell.length_b   1.000
_cell.length_c   1.000
_cell.angle_alpha   90.00
_cell.angle_beta   90.00
_cell.angle_gamma   90.00
#
_symmetry.space_group_name_H-M   'P 1'
#
loop_
_entity.id
_entity.type
_entity.pdbx_description
1 polymer ?
#
loop_
_entity_poly.entity_id
_entity_poly.type
_entity_poly.pdbx_seq_one_letter_code
_entity_poly.pdbx_strand_id
1 'polypeptide(L)'
;MYAARNSGGRRAAGEAPPSDAEARVNVLALCDAVQSYRDEHGVYVSAGPSPKEIPRGGQGVPFPESEAFHRIGFEPDGKVRFQYQVMVQESPVGEPEVSCIARGDLDGDGQNSVYRVRLDANGMTTPIEVEREGE
;
A
#
# COMPACT_ATOMS: atom_id res chain seq x y z
N MET A 1 2.36 -50.25 -32.85
CA MET A 1 1.62 -48.99 -33.01
C MET A 1 1.27 -48.47 -31.62
N TYR A 2 1.90 -47.41 -31.15
CA TYR A 2 1.52 -46.76 -29.89
C TYR A 2 0.77 -45.48 -30.22
N ALA A 3 -0.51 -45.42 -29.87
CA ALA A 3 -1.33 -44.23 -29.97
C ALA A 3 -1.18 -43.41 -28.69
N ALA A 4 -0.42 -42.32 -28.74
CA ALA A 4 -0.37 -41.33 -27.67
C ALA A 4 -1.64 -40.47 -27.74
N ARG A 5 -2.49 -40.57 -26.71
CA ARG A 5 -3.65 -39.69 -26.55
C ARG A 5 -3.19 -38.31 -26.07
N ASN A 6 -3.45 -37.34 -26.92
CA ASN A 6 -3.37 -35.92 -26.62
C ASN A 6 -4.56 -35.53 -25.73
N SER A 7 -4.31 -34.99 -24.54
CA SER A 7 -5.31 -34.23 -23.77
C SER A 7 -4.64 -32.98 -23.23
N GLY A 8 -4.59 -31.97 -24.11
CA GLY A 8 -4.20 -30.62 -23.78
C GLY A 8 -5.13 -30.05 -22.71
N GLY A 9 -4.59 -29.85 -21.52
CA GLY A 9 -5.15 -28.91 -20.56
C GLY A 9 -4.92 -27.50 -21.11
N ARG A 10 -5.97 -26.92 -21.71
CA ARG A 10 -6.03 -25.47 -21.93
C ARG A 10 -5.98 -24.81 -20.56
N ARG A 11 -4.80 -24.36 -20.13
CA ARG A 11 -4.73 -23.29 -19.15
C ARG A 11 -5.44 -22.10 -19.77
N ALA A 12 -6.48 -21.59 -19.12
CA ALA A 12 -7.14 -20.37 -19.54
C ALA A 12 -6.06 -19.28 -19.62
N ALA A 13 -5.81 -18.80 -20.84
CA ALA A 13 -5.08 -17.57 -21.06
C ALA A 13 -6.06 -16.43 -20.77
N GLY A 14 -5.68 -15.45 -19.97
CA GLY A 14 -6.24 -14.10 -20.13
C GLY A 14 -6.59 -13.27 -18.91
N GLU A 15 -6.18 -13.61 -17.68
CA GLU A 15 -6.16 -12.60 -16.62
C GLU A 15 -4.74 -12.08 -16.50
N ALA A 16 -4.54 -10.80 -16.82
CA ALA A 16 -3.29 -10.12 -16.47
C ALA A 16 -3.07 -10.33 -14.97
N PRO A 17 -1.83 -10.57 -14.51
CA PRO A 17 -1.58 -10.63 -13.08
C PRO A 17 -2.15 -9.36 -12.44
N PRO A 18 -2.81 -9.46 -11.27
CA PRO A 18 -3.36 -8.29 -10.62
C PRO A 18 -2.26 -7.24 -10.47
N SER A 19 -2.55 -6.01 -10.89
CA SER A 19 -1.55 -4.94 -10.96
C SER A 19 -1.39 -4.28 -9.60
N ASP A 20 -0.14 -3.99 -9.23
CA ASP A 20 0.21 -3.23 -8.04
C ASP A 20 0.07 -1.70 -8.20
N ALA A 21 -0.51 -1.24 -9.31
CA ALA A 21 -0.69 0.17 -9.61
C ALA A 21 -1.46 0.91 -8.50
N GLU A 22 -2.46 0.28 -7.89
CA GLU A 22 -3.20 0.86 -6.75
C GLU A 22 -2.26 1.16 -5.58
N ALA A 23 -1.40 0.23 -5.17
CA ALA A 23 -0.49 0.43 -4.06
C ALA A 23 0.45 1.59 -4.35
N ARG A 24 1.01 1.65 -5.56
CA ARG A 24 1.97 2.69 -5.97
C ARG A 24 1.34 4.07 -6.01
N VAL A 25 0.15 4.20 -6.59
CA VAL A 25 -0.57 5.48 -6.66
C VAL A 25 -0.98 5.93 -5.26
N ASN A 26 -1.60 5.04 -4.49
CA ASN A 26 -2.17 5.41 -3.20
C ASN A 26 -1.09 5.64 -2.11
N VAL A 27 0.05 4.94 -2.14
CA VAL A 27 1.13 5.19 -1.16
C VAL A 27 1.79 6.55 -1.38
N LEU A 28 1.91 7.00 -2.64
CA LEU A 28 2.40 8.34 -2.96
C LEU A 28 1.38 9.40 -2.57
N ALA A 29 0.10 9.20 -2.91
CA ALA A 29 -0.98 10.10 -2.50
C ALA A 29 -1.09 10.21 -0.97
N LEU A 30 -0.86 9.11 -0.26
CA LEU A 30 -0.83 9.11 1.21
C LEU A 30 0.30 9.99 1.76
N CYS A 31 1.49 9.91 1.16
CA CYS A 31 2.62 10.75 1.56
C CYS A 31 2.41 12.23 1.22
N ASP A 32 1.83 12.51 0.06
CA ASP A 32 1.46 13.87 -0.34
C ASP A 32 0.42 14.49 0.63
N ALA A 33 -0.57 13.69 1.04
CA ALA A 33 -1.60 14.08 2.00
C ALA A 33 -0.98 14.41 3.39
N VAL A 34 -0.09 13.56 3.89
CA VAL A 34 0.62 13.78 5.17
C VAL A 34 1.53 15.01 5.10
N GLN A 35 2.22 15.19 3.98
CA GLN A 35 3.09 16.34 3.77
C GLN A 35 2.28 17.65 3.70
N SER A 36 1.18 17.66 2.93
CA SER A 36 0.27 18.81 2.85
C SER A 36 -0.29 19.19 4.22
N TYR A 37 -0.68 18.20 5.02
CA TYR A 37 -1.12 18.43 6.39
C TYR A 37 -0.02 19.06 7.27
N ARG A 38 1.23 18.61 7.15
CA ARG A 38 2.36 19.26 7.85
C ARG A 38 2.56 20.70 7.38
N ASP A 39 2.46 20.97 6.09
CA ASP A 39 2.68 22.31 5.56
C ASP A 39 1.60 23.29 6.05
N GLU A 40 0.37 22.82 6.26
CA GLU A 40 -0.71 23.62 6.83
C GLU A 40 -0.63 23.76 8.37
N HIS A 41 -0.31 22.68 9.08
CA HIS A 41 -0.47 22.61 10.54
C HIS A 41 0.84 22.54 11.34
N GLY A 42 1.99 22.41 10.66
CA GLY A 42 3.32 22.35 11.24
C GLY A 42 3.69 21.01 11.91
N VAL A 43 2.83 19.99 11.83
CA VAL A 43 3.04 18.69 12.47
C VAL A 43 2.67 17.53 11.55
N TYR A 44 3.43 16.43 11.61
CA TYR A 44 3.01 15.16 11.00
C TYR A 44 2.03 14.42 11.91
N VAL A 45 1.15 13.61 11.32
CA VAL A 45 0.22 12.76 12.05
C VAL A 45 0.31 11.31 11.57
N SER A 46 0.17 10.38 12.50
CA SER A 46 0.02 8.96 12.16
C SER A 46 -1.42 8.64 11.76
N ALA A 47 -1.58 7.64 10.90
CA ALA A 47 -2.87 7.17 10.43
C ALA A 47 -2.83 5.67 10.15
N GLY A 48 -3.96 4.99 10.35
CA GLY A 48 -4.08 3.56 10.14
C GLY A 48 -3.35 2.71 11.19
N PRO A 49 -3.17 1.40 10.92
CA PRO A 49 -3.49 0.74 9.65
C PRO A 49 -4.99 0.71 9.32
N SER A 50 -5.36 0.98 8.07
CA SER A 50 -6.74 0.84 7.56
C SER A 50 -6.74 0.31 6.11
N PRO A 51 -7.56 -0.70 5.76
CA PRO A 51 -8.40 -1.50 6.65
C PRO A 51 -7.59 -2.25 7.72
N LYS A 52 -8.23 -2.66 8.82
CA LYS A 52 -7.53 -3.30 9.95
C LYS A 52 -6.81 -4.59 9.55
N GLU A 53 -7.45 -5.39 8.72
CA GLU A 53 -6.87 -6.62 8.15
C GLU A 53 -6.27 -6.33 6.78
N ILE A 54 -5.17 -7.01 6.45
CA ILE A 54 -4.54 -6.93 5.12
C ILE A 54 -5.44 -7.67 4.11
N PRO A 55 -5.90 -7.01 3.04
CA PRO A 55 -6.67 -7.68 2.00
C PRO A 55 -5.84 -8.77 1.30
N ARG A 56 -6.49 -9.89 0.93
CA ARG A 56 -5.85 -11.09 0.38
C ARG A 56 -6.43 -11.53 -0.95
N GLY A 57 -5.63 -12.24 -1.74
CA GLY A 57 -6.00 -12.79 -3.05
C GLY A 57 -6.49 -11.73 -4.04
N GLY A 58 -6.03 -10.49 -3.91
CA GLY A 58 -6.47 -9.37 -4.74
C GLY A 58 -7.92 -8.95 -4.55
N GLN A 59 -8.59 -9.44 -3.49
CA GLN A 59 -9.97 -9.10 -3.22
C GLN A 59 -10.08 -7.68 -2.63
N GLY A 60 -10.74 -6.79 -3.35
CA GLY A 60 -11.04 -5.44 -2.87
C GLY A 60 -12.01 -5.46 -1.69
N VAL A 61 -11.70 -4.69 -0.65
CA VAL A 61 -12.54 -4.48 0.54
C VAL A 61 -12.87 -2.99 0.69
N PRO A 62 -14.01 -2.63 1.33
CA PRO A 62 -14.29 -1.23 1.62
C PRO A 62 -13.18 -0.60 2.47
N PHE A 63 -12.83 0.66 2.19
CA PHE A 63 -11.96 1.43 3.08
C PHE A 63 -12.79 1.99 4.24
N PRO A 64 -12.52 1.60 5.51
CA PRO A 64 -13.26 2.09 6.65
C PRO A 64 -13.08 3.60 6.86
N GLU A 65 -14.13 4.27 7.33
CA GLU A 65 -14.03 5.64 7.81
C GLU A 65 -13.00 5.74 8.95
N SER A 66 -12.17 6.77 8.89
CA SER A 66 -11.12 7.01 9.87
C SER A 66 -10.86 8.50 10.00
N GLU A 67 -11.08 9.03 11.20
CA GLU A 67 -10.79 10.42 11.55
C GLU A 67 -9.35 10.83 11.21
N ALA A 68 -8.38 9.92 11.39
CA ALA A 68 -6.97 10.21 11.10
C ALA A 68 -6.71 10.36 9.59
N PHE A 69 -7.30 9.49 8.77
CA PHE A 69 -7.19 9.59 7.31
C PHE A 69 -7.99 10.77 6.75
N HIS A 70 -9.20 11.01 7.27
CA HIS A 70 -10.01 12.17 6.90
C HIS A 70 -9.30 13.49 7.22
N ARG A 71 -8.66 13.57 8.39
CA ARG A 71 -7.91 14.75 8.82
C ARG A 71 -6.76 15.13 7.87
N ILE A 72 -6.06 14.14 7.31
CA ILE A 72 -5.01 14.38 6.32
C ILE A 72 -5.55 14.48 4.88
N GLY A 73 -6.84 14.27 4.66
CA GLY A 73 -7.46 14.30 3.34
C GLY A 73 -7.16 13.08 2.47
N PHE A 74 -6.82 11.92 3.07
CA PHE A 74 -6.60 10.68 2.33
C PHE A 74 -7.87 9.81 2.32
N GLU A 75 -8.52 9.75 1.16
CA GLU A 75 -9.77 9.00 0.95
C GLU A 75 -9.67 8.19 -0.36
N PRO A 76 -9.16 6.95 -0.33
CA PRO A 76 -9.04 6.14 -1.53
C PRO A 76 -10.43 5.74 -2.03
N ASP A 77 -10.65 5.88 -3.34
CA ASP A 77 -11.96 5.64 -3.95
C ASP A 77 -12.38 4.15 -3.88
N GLY A 78 -13.60 3.91 -3.42
CA GLY A 78 -14.27 2.63 -3.54
C GLY A 78 -13.68 1.52 -2.65
N LYS A 79 -13.22 0.44 -3.28
CA LYS A 79 -12.66 -0.71 -2.58
C LYS A 79 -11.16 -0.76 -2.80
N VAL A 80 -10.43 -1.03 -1.72
CA VAL A 80 -8.97 -1.14 -1.71
C VAL A 80 -8.53 -2.59 -1.61
N ARG A 81 -7.41 -2.91 -2.26
CA ARG A 81 -6.73 -4.21 -2.20
C ARG A 81 -5.50 -4.18 -1.29
N PHE A 82 -5.23 -3.02 -0.68
CA PHE A 82 -4.13 -2.82 0.24
C PHE A 82 -4.63 -2.18 1.53
N GLN A 83 -3.91 -2.46 2.61
CA GLN A 83 -3.95 -1.72 3.86
C GLN A 83 -2.97 -0.55 3.80
N TYR A 84 -3.40 0.61 4.26
CA TYR A 84 -2.61 1.84 4.30
C TYR A 84 -2.26 2.24 5.73
N GLN A 85 -1.07 2.76 5.93
CA GLN A 85 -0.59 3.23 7.23
C GLN A 85 0.42 4.38 7.06
N VAL A 86 0.34 5.37 7.96
CA VAL A 86 1.36 6.38 8.17
C VAL A 86 2.00 6.14 9.52
N MET A 87 3.31 5.90 9.52
CA MET A 87 4.12 5.82 10.72
C MET A 87 4.94 7.10 10.85
N VAL A 88 4.89 7.72 12.03
CA VAL A 88 5.74 8.86 12.40
C VAL A 88 6.60 8.40 13.57
N GLN A 89 7.92 8.46 13.42
CA GLN A 89 8.88 8.09 14.46
C GLN A 89 9.72 9.30 14.83
N GLU A 90 9.99 9.49 16.12
CA GLU A 90 10.91 10.52 16.57
C GLU A 90 12.34 10.11 16.17
N SER A 91 13.06 11.01 15.51
CA SER A 91 14.48 10.80 15.23
C SER A 91 15.34 11.34 16.38
N PRO A 92 16.47 10.69 16.72
CA PRO A 92 17.42 11.21 17.71
C PRO A 92 17.97 12.60 17.39
N VAL A 93 17.92 13.02 16.11
CA VAL A 93 18.38 14.33 15.65
C VAL A 93 17.26 15.40 15.61
N GLY A 94 16.05 15.06 16.09
CA GLY A 94 14.95 16.00 16.34
C GLY A 94 13.94 16.16 15.21
N GLU A 95 14.25 15.72 14.00
CA GLU A 95 13.31 15.73 12.88
C GLU A 95 12.56 14.40 12.77
N PRO A 96 11.21 14.37 12.77
CA PRO A 96 10.46 13.12 12.71
C PRO A 96 10.67 12.39 11.37
N GLU A 97 10.85 11.08 11.44
CA GLU A 97 10.89 10.19 10.28
C GLU A 97 9.48 9.71 9.94
N VAL A 98 9.04 9.94 8.70
CA VAL A 98 7.71 9.54 8.23
C VAL A 98 7.83 8.41 7.21
N SER A 99 7.03 7.36 7.40
CA SER A 99 6.86 6.26 6.45
C SER A 99 5.39 6.09 6.08
N CYS A 100 5.07 6.21 4.80
CA CYS A 100 3.80 5.82 4.21
C CYS A 100 3.92 4.39 3.69
N ILE A 101 2.94 3.56 4.02
CA ILE A 101 3.01 2.12 3.79
C ILE A 101 1.71 1.66 3.14
N ALA A 102 1.83 0.85 2.08
CA ALA A 102 0.75 0.01 1.57
C ALA A 102 1.13 -1.48 1.69
N ARG A 103 0.24 -2.31 2.26
CA ARG A 103 0.45 -3.76 2.46
C ARG A 103 -0.68 -4.57 1.83
N GLY A 104 -0.36 -5.63 1.10
CA GLY A 104 -1.36 -6.48 0.47
C GLY A 104 -0.81 -7.84 0.04
N ASP A 105 -1.67 -8.84 0.04
CA ASP A 105 -1.41 -10.18 -0.51
C ASP A 105 -2.20 -10.30 -1.82
N LEU A 106 -1.63 -9.76 -2.90
CA LEU A 106 -2.35 -9.56 -4.16
C LEU A 106 -2.50 -10.86 -4.96
N ASP A 107 -1.51 -11.76 -4.86
CA ASP A 107 -1.48 -13.07 -5.50
C ASP A 107 -2.10 -14.18 -4.64
N GLY A 108 -2.40 -13.91 -3.36
CA GLY A 108 -3.09 -14.85 -2.48
C GLY A 108 -2.19 -16.00 -2.00
N ASP A 109 -0.87 -15.82 -2.05
CA ASP A 109 0.11 -16.82 -1.62
C ASP A 109 0.38 -16.76 -0.09
N GLY A 110 -0.22 -15.77 0.58
CA GLY A 110 -0.04 -15.52 2.02
C GLY A 110 1.20 -14.70 2.35
N GLN A 111 1.96 -14.26 1.35
CA GLN A 111 3.15 -13.43 1.49
C GLN A 111 2.85 -11.98 1.10
N ASN A 112 2.74 -11.12 2.11
CA ASN A 112 2.41 -9.71 1.88
C ASN A 112 3.53 -9.01 1.11
N SER A 113 3.16 -8.21 0.12
CA SER A 113 4.00 -7.18 -0.47
C SER A 113 3.84 -5.89 0.33
N VAL A 114 4.95 -5.22 0.62
CA VAL A 114 5.02 -3.95 1.35
C VAL A 114 5.60 -2.89 0.42
N TYR A 115 4.81 -1.85 0.17
CA TYR A 115 5.22 -0.66 -0.59
C TYR A 115 5.47 0.46 0.41
N ARG A 116 6.68 0.99 0.44
CA ARG A 116 7.07 2.02 1.39
C ARG A 116 7.60 3.25 0.67
N VAL A 117 7.14 4.41 1.11
CA VAL A 117 7.69 5.72 0.75
C VAL A 117 8.03 6.44 2.05
N ARG A 118 9.22 7.05 2.13
CA ARG A 118 9.60 7.92 3.24
C ARG A 118 9.57 9.38 2.81
N LEU A 119 9.29 10.27 3.75
CA LEU A 119 9.53 11.70 3.55
C LEU A 119 10.90 12.03 4.14
N ASP A 120 11.71 12.79 3.40
CA ASP A 120 12.94 13.36 3.92
C ASP A 120 12.66 14.63 4.76
N ALA A 121 13.72 15.23 5.31
CA ALA A 121 13.66 16.45 6.11
C ALA A 121 12.93 17.62 5.43
N ASN A 122 12.95 17.67 4.09
CA ASN A 122 12.35 18.72 3.29
C ASN A 122 10.93 18.37 2.82
N GLY A 123 10.39 17.20 3.22
CA GLY A 123 9.09 16.73 2.78
C GLY A 123 9.08 16.10 1.39
N MET A 124 10.25 15.78 0.83
CA MET A 124 10.32 15.08 -0.46
C MET A 124 10.18 13.57 -0.27
N THR A 125 9.44 12.93 -1.18
CA THR A 125 9.26 11.47 -1.18
C THR A 125 10.51 10.76 -1.69
N THR A 126 10.93 9.70 -1.00
CA THR A 126 11.86 8.72 -1.56
C THR A 126 11.24 7.96 -2.74
N PRO A 127 12.03 7.26 -3.58
CA PRO A 127 11.51 6.22 -4.45
C PRO A 127 10.69 5.19 -3.66
N ILE A 128 9.72 4.58 -4.32
CA ILE A 128 8.92 3.50 -3.72
C ILE A 128 9.81 2.27 -3.53
N GLU A 129 9.99 1.87 -2.27
CA GLU A 129 10.60 0.60 -1.89
C GLU A 129 9.52 -0.48 -1.92
N VAL A 130 9.84 -1.65 -2.48
CA VAL A 130 8.92 -2.79 -2.57
C VAL A 130 9.62 -4.04 -2.03
N GLU A 131 9.03 -4.63 -1.00
CA GLU A 131 9.58 -5.80 -0.28
C GLU A 131 8.50 -6.86 -0.08
N ARG A 132 8.89 -8.12 0.11
CA ARG A 132 8.00 -9.16 0.64
C ARG A 132 8.22 -9.23 2.16
N GLU A 133 7.14 -9.17 2.94
CA GLU A 133 7.21 -9.06 4.40
C GLU A 133 7.90 -10.27 5.06
N GLY A 134 9.10 -10.10 5.62
CA GLY A 134 9.84 -11.17 6.30
C GLY A 134 10.98 -11.79 5.49
N GLU A 135 11.27 -11.26 4.29
CA GLU A 135 12.55 -11.45 3.57
C GLU A 135 13.58 -10.38 3.94
#